data_AF-A0A358HRG1-F1
#
_entry.id   AF-A0A358HRG1-F1
#
_cell.length_a   1.000
_cell.length_b   1.000
_cell.length_c   1.000
_cell.angle_alpha   90.00
_cell.angle_beta   90.00
_cell.angle_gamma   90.00
#
_symmetry.space_group_name_H-M   'P 1'
#
loop_
_entity.id
_entity.type
_entity.pdbx_description
1 polymer ?
#
loop_
_entity_poly.entity_id
_entity_poly.type
_entity_poly.pdbx_seq_one_letter_code
_entity_poly.pdbx_strand_id
1 'polypeptide(L)'
;LVIDMRNNPGGLLDQAISVSDAFLDKGEIVSTRPRDTENTERYNARTGDLAEGLPMVVLINDGSASASEIVAGALQDHRRAVIMG
;
A
#
# COMPACT_ATOMS: atom_id res chain seq x y z
N LEU A 1 7.45 -13.73 -2.88
CA LEU A 1 7.84 -12.66 -1.93
C LEU A 1 6.79 -12.59 -0.83
N VAL A 2 7.20 -12.39 0.42
CA VAL A 2 6.27 -12.15 1.55
C VAL A 2 6.64 -10.84 2.21
N ILE A 3 5.67 -9.95 2.37
CA ILE A 3 5.81 -8.69 3.11
C ILE A 3 5.11 -8.88 4.45
N ASP A 4 5.87 -8.96 5.55
CA ASP A 4 5.31 -9.14 6.89
C ASP A 4 5.06 -7.78 7.55
N MET A 5 3.78 -7.43 7.70
CA MET A 5 3.31 -6.19 8.34
C MET A 5 2.63 -6.47 9.68
N ARG A 6 2.74 -7.69 10.22
CA ARG A 6 2.18 -8.03 11.54
C ARG A 6 2.82 -7.18 12.63
N ASN A 7 2.00 -6.69 13.55
CA ASN A 7 2.40 -5.79 14.64
C ASN A 7 3.08 -4.49 14.17
N ASN A 8 2.84 -4.08 12.92
CA ASN A 8 3.28 -2.79 12.42
C ASN A 8 2.13 -1.76 12.56
N PRO A 9 2.19 -0.84 13.55
CA PRO A 9 1.11 0.11 13.79
C PRO A 9 1.04 1.23 12.73
N GLY A 10 1.88 1.14 11.70
CA GLY A 10 2.02 2.10 10.64
C GLY A 10 3.24 2.99 10.83
N GLY A 11 3.14 4.22 10.37
CA GLY A 11 4.27 5.12 10.24
C GLY A 11 3.90 6.28 9.34
N LEU A 12 4.87 6.76 8.58
CA LEU A 12 4.67 7.93 7.74
C LEU A 12 3.92 7.57 6.44
N LEU A 13 3.04 8.46 6.02
CA LEU A 13 2.24 8.31 4.79
C LEU A 13 3.12 8.21 3.53
N ASP A 14 4.15 9.04 3.45
CA ASP A 14 5.11 9.08 2.33
C ASP A 14 5.89 7.76 2.19
N GLN A 15 6.21 7.11 3.31
CA GLN A 15 6.82 5.79 3.32
C GLN A 15 5.84 4.71 2.85
N ALA A 16 4.58 4.76 3.27
CA ALA A 16 3.55 3.84 2.79
C ALA A 16 3.38 3.95 1.26
N ILE A 17 3.34 5.18 0.76
CA ILE A 17 3.28 5.47 -0.67
C ILE A 17 4.52 4.90 -1.37
N SER A 18 5.71 5.19 -0.86
CA SER A 18 6.97 4.75 -1.48
C SER A 18 7.11 3.23 -1.52
N VAL A 19 6.70 2.53 -0.45
CA VAL A 19 6.70 1.06 -0.42
C VAL A 19 5.69 0.50 -1.41
N SER A 20 4.49 1.06 -1.49
CA SER A 20 3.46 0.59 -2.43
C SER A 20 3.87 0.82 -3.88
N ASP A 21 4.42 2.01 -4.17
CA ASP A 21 4.92 2.44 -5.48
C ASP A 21 6.04 1.52 -6.00
N ALA A 22 6.85 0.96 -5.10
CA ALA A 22 7.92 0.04 -5.48
C ALA A 22 7.42 -1.26 -6.15
N PHE A 23 6.13 -1.60 -6.02
CA PHE A 23 5.56 -2.85 -6.53
C PHE A 23 4.41 -2.65 -7.51
N LEU A 24 4.05 -1.41 -7.84
CA LEU A 24 2.87 -1.09 -8.65
C LEU A 24 3.26 -0.32 -9.90
N ASP A 25 2.86 -0.81 -11.07
CA ASP A 25 3.18 -0.13 -12.33
C ASP A 25 2.34 1.13 -12.61
N LYS A 26 1.15 1.23 -11.99
CA LYS A 26 0.17 2.31 -12.21
C LYS A 26 -0.98 2.26 -11.21
N GLY A 27 -1.74 3.35 -11.17
CA GLY A 27 -3.01 3.44 -10.45
C GLY A 27 -2.90 4.19 -9.11
N GLU A 28 -4.03 4.51 -8.49
CA GLU A 28 -4.04 5.23 -7.21
C GLU A 28 -3.58 4.31 -6.08
N ILE A 29 -2.61 4.77 -5.28
CA ILE A 29 -2.14 4.09 -4.07
C ILE A 29 -3.02 4.48 -2.90
N VAL A 30 -3.22 5.79 -2.71
CA VAL A 30 -4.03 6.34 -1.61
C VAL A 30 -4.54 7.72 -2.01
N SER A 31 -5.72 8.08 -1.50
CA SER A 31 -6.22 9.44 -1.55
C SER A 31 -6.60 9.95 -0.15
N THR A 32 -6.21 11.18 0.15
CA THR A 32 -6.60 11.87 1.39
C THR A 32 -7.75 12.80 1.09
N ARG A 33 -8.87 12.61 1.77
CA ARG A 33 -10.09 13.40 1.57
C ARG A 33 -10.41 14.17 2.85
N PRO A 34 -9.99 15.45 2.95
CA PRO A 34 -10.40 16.29 4.06
C PRO A 34 -11.91 16.58 4.01
N ARG A 35 -12.45 17.13 5.10
CA ARG A 35 -13.88 17.51 5.19
C ARG A 35 -14.29 18.48 4.10
N ASP A 36 -13.38 19.39 3.75
CA ASP A 36 -13.49 20.23 2.58
C ASP A 36 -12.90 19.49 1.38
N THR A 37 -13.76 19.05 0.48
CA THR A 37 -13.39 18.16 -0.62
C THR A 37 -12.52 18.84 -1.69
N GLU A 38 -12.42 20.17 -1.71
CA GLU A 38 -11.57 20.90 -2.66
C GLU A 38 -10.08 20.56 -2.47
N ASN A 39 -9.68 20.09 -1.29
CA ASN A 39 -8.30 19.75 -0.96
C ASN A 39 -8.04 18.23 -0.97
N THR A 40 -8.74 17.49 -1.83
CA THR A 40 -8.48 16.04 -1.99
C THR A 40 -7.14 15.82 -2.68
N GLU A 41 -6.20 15.16 -2.02
CA GLU A 41 -4.94 14.75 -2.63
C GLU A 41 -5.01 13.28 -3.06
N ARG A 42 -4.38 12.98 -4.20
CA ARG A 42 -4.29 11.64 -4.77
C ARG A 42 -2.85 11.31 -5.07
N TYR A 43 -2.41 10.15 -4.59
CA TYR A 43 -1.06 9.65 -4.78
C TYR A 43 -1.14 8.44 -5.69
N ASN A 44 -0.53 8.52 -6.87
CA ASN A 44 -0.56 7.48 -7.89
C ASN A 44 0.80 6.80 -8.02
N ALA A 45 0.76 5.51 -8.32
CA ALA A 45 1.94 4.73 -8.62
C ALA A 45 2.58 5.14 -9.95
N ARG A 46 3.90 5.01 -9.99
CA ARG A 46 4.79 5.23 -11.12
C ARG A 46 5.25 3.88 -11.63
N THR A 47 5.49 3.78 -12.92
CA THR A 47 5.88 2.51 -13.57
C THR A 47 7.13 1.89 -12.96
N GLY A 48 7.05 0.59 -12.67
CA GLY A 48 8.07 -0.17 -11.97
C GLY A 48 7.46 -1.25 -11.07
N ASP A 49 8.07 -2.44 -11.08
CA ASP A 49 7.81 -3.49 -10.10
C ASP A 49 9.13 -4.09 -9.64
N LEU A 50 9.54 -3.76 -8.42
CA LEU A 50 10.77 -4.26 -7.79
C LEU A 50 10.79 -5.79 -7.69
N ALA A 51 9.62 -6.43 -7.66
CA ALA A 51 9.50 -7.87 -7.56
C ALA A 51 9.37 -8.55 -8.95
N GLU A 52 9.47 -7.81 -10.06
CA GLU A 52 9.49 -8.34 -11.43
C GLU A 52 8.38 -9.37 -11.72
N GLY A 53 7.16 -9.10 -11.25
CA GLY A 53 6.01 -9.98 -11.43
C GLY A 53 5.99 -11.23 -10.55
N LEU A 54 6.94 -11.39 -9.61
CA LEU A 54 6.93 -12.53 -8.69
C LEU A 54 5.65 -12.55 -7.84
N PRO A 55 5.09 -13.74 -7.56
CA PRO A 55 3.97 -13.89 -6.65
C PRO A 55 4.26 -13.29 -5.28
N MET A 56 3.27 -12.58 -4.73
CA MET A 56 3.40 -11.75 -3.54
C MET A 56 2.26 -12.01 -2.56
N VAL A 57 2.62 -12.09 -1.28
CA VAL A 57 1.68 -12.13 -0.15
C VAL A 57 2.03 -11.01 0.83
N VAL A 58 1.03 -10.34 1.39
CA VAL A 58 1.19 -9.43 2.54
C VAL A 58 0.57 -10.09 3.77
N LEU A 59 1.35 -10.22 4.84
CA LEU A 59 0.89 -10.74 6.12
C LEU A 59 0.49 -9.59 7.04
N ILE A 60 -0.73 -9.66 7.60
CA ILE A 60 -1.26 -8.66 8.55
C ILE A 60 -1.80 -9.35 9.81
N ASN A 61 -2.08 -8.59 10.86
CA ASN A 61 -2.84 -9.03 12.05
C ASN A 61 -3.50 -7.82 12.74
N ASP A 62 -4.11 -8.03 13.91
CA ASP A 62 -4.74 -6.97 14.72
C ASP A 62 -3.77 -5.85 15.17
N GLY A 63 -2.45 -6.07 15.08
CA GLY A 63 -1.43 -5.06 15.35
C GLY A 63 -1.01 -4.25 14.12
N SER A 64 -1.56 -4.55 12.94
CA SER A 64 -1.34 -3.83 11.70
C SER A 64 -2.30 -2.64 11.60
N ALA A 65 -1.80 -1.42 11.34
CA ALA A 65 -2.65 -0.24 11.25
C ALA A 65 -2.08 0.87 10.34
N SER A 66 -2.92 1.84 9.98
CA SER A 66 -2.55 3.11 9.35
C SER A 66 -1.73 2.91 8.06
N ALA A 67 -0.46 3.33 8.03
CA ALA A 67 0.43 3.14 6.88
C ALA A 67 0.52 1.68 6.42
N SER A 68 0.46 0.70 7.33
CA SER A 68 0.46 -0.71 6.97
C SER A 68 -0.81 -1.14 6.23
N GLU A 69 -1.97 -0.57 6.60
CA GLU A 69 -3.23 -0.78 5.90
C GLU A 69 -3.19 -0.15 4.50
N ILE A 70 -2.53 0.99 4.33
CA ILE A 70 -2.33 1.62 3.01
C ILE A 70 -1.53 0.69 2.08
N VAL A 71 -0.42 0.13 2.57
CA VAL A 71 0.40 -0.80 1.76
C VAL A 71 -0.39 -2.06 1.41
N ALA A 72 -1.07 -2.67 2.39
CA ALA A 72 -1.89 -3.85 2.15
C ALA A 72 -3.03 -3.57 1.16
N GLY A 73 -3.78 -2.50 1.39
CA GLY A 73 -4.92 -2.10 0.56
C GLY A 73 -4.51 -1.78 -0.87
N ALA A 74 -3.48 -0.94 -1.07
CA ALA A 74 -3.00 -0.60 -2.41
C ALA A 74 -2.58 -1.85 -3.19
N LEU A 75 -1.78 -2.74 -2.59
CA LEU A 75 -1.34 -3.96 -3.26
C LEU A 75 -2.49 -4.94 -3.54
N GLN A 76 -3.50 -4.99 -2.67
CA GLN A 76 -4.69 -5.82 -2.86
C GLN A 76 -5.60 -5.28 -3.97
N ASP A 77 -5.91 -3.98 -3.93
CA ASP A 77 -6.82 -3.32 -4.87
C ASP A 77 -6.31 -3.41 -6.31
N HIS A 78 -5.00 -3.35 -6.49
CA HIS A 78 -4.34 -3.54 -7.79
C HIS A 78 -4.13 -5.01 -8.17
N ARG A 79 -4.58 -5.97 -7.34
CA ARG A 79 -4.36 -7.40 -7.50
C ARG A 79 -2.88 -7.77 -7.62
N ARG A 80 -2.00 -6.96 -7.00
CA ARG A 80 -0.56 -7.19 -6.98
C ARG A 80 -0.16 -8.21 -5.92
N ALA A 81 -0.89 -8.25 -4.81
CA ALA A 81 -0.65 -9.16 -3.70
C ALA A 81 -1.94 -9.83 -3.19
N VAL A 82 -1.79 -11.01 -2.61
CA VAL A 82 -2.84 -11.61 -1.76
C VAL A 82 -2.58 -11.21 -0.31
N ILE A 83 -3.63 -10.77 0.40
CA ILE A 83 -3.55 -10.46 1.84
C ILE A 83 -3.91 -11.70 2.64
N MET A 84 -3.14 -11.98 3.69
CA MET A 84 -3.30 -13.15 4.56
C MET A 84 -3.06 -12.76 6.01
N GLY A 85 -3.86 -13.30 6.93
CA GLY A 85 -3.71 -13.10 8.38
C GLY A 85 -4.92 -12.47 9.04
#